data_AF-A0A968LX11-F1
#
_entry.id   AF-A0A968LX11-F1
#
_cell.length_a   1.000
_cell.length_b   1.000
_cell.length_c   1.000
_cell.angle_alpha   90.00
_cell.angle_beta   90.00
_cell.angle_gamma   90.00
#
_symmetry.space_group_name_H-M   'P 1'
#
loop_
_entity.id
_entity.type
_entity.pdbx_description
1 polymer ?
#
loop_
_entity_poly.entity_id
_entity_poly.type
_entity_poly.pdbx_seq_one_letter_code
_entity_poly.pdbx_strand_id
1 'polypeptide(L)'
;MRADTSSQGKGGTLTVDTTNLLVREGATISALTAGEGNAGNILLRVKDSIILTKDGGLFANTTEGSTGKGGDIFIYPQTLTISDGATISVNSQGRGTGGQIQLQADSLTLDNGTISAETASTDGGDITLDVQDLLLLRNGSQISTTAGTERAGGNGGNLEINTGSIVAIPQENSDITANAFTGDGGQILINTQSSPTIGRKDPKQHH
;
A
#
# COMPACT_ATOMS: atom_id res chain seq x y z
N MET A 1 -10.03 -11.14 11.61
CA MET A 1 -10.99 -11.81 10.69
C MET A 1 -10.17 -12.50 9.60
N ARG A 2 -10.53 -13.72 9.16
CA ARG A 2 -9.70 -14.47 8.19
C ARG A 2 -10.55 -15.12 7.09
N ALA A 3 -10.03 -15.16 5.88
CA ALA A 3 -10.59 -15.84 4.70
C ALA A 3 -9.47 -16.46 3.87
N ASP A 4 -8.75 -17.43 4.44
CA ASP A 4 -7.51 -17.99 3.87
C ASP A 4 -7.79 -19.20 2.95
N THR A 5 -6.93 -19.44 1.94
CA THR A 5 -6.96 -20.60 1.03
C THR A 5 -5.69 -21.46 1.09
N SER A 6 -5.86 -22.77 0.89
CA SER A 6 -4.77 -23.75 0.97
C SER A 6 -4.76 -24.80 -0.15
N SER A 7 -5.58 -24.64 -1.20
CA SER A 7 -5.73 -25.59 -2.32
C SER A 7 -5.77 -24.86 -3.68
N GLN A 8 -6.16 -25.54 -4.77
CA GLN A 8 -6.36 -24.89 -6.09
C GLN A 8 -7.54 -23.89 -6.13
N GLY A 9 -8.34 -23.79 -5.06
CA GLY A 9 -9.44 -22.83 -4.98
C GLY A 9 -8.97 -21.38 -4.82
N LYS A 10 -9.64 -20.44 -5.49
CA LYS A 10 -9.43 -19.00 -5.29
C LYS A 10 -9.94 -18.56 -3.92
N GLY A 11 -9.22 -17.66 -3.26
CA GLY A 11 -9.68 -17.04 -2.02
C GLY A 11 -10.97 -16.25 -2.19
N GLY A 12 -11.82 -16.30 -1.18
CA GLY A 12 -13.05 -15.51 -1.13
C GLY A 12 -12.76 -14.03 -0.86
N THR A 13 -13.80 -13.21 -0.91
CA THR A 13 -13.72 -11.80 -0.52
C THR A 13 -14.18 -11.62 0.92
N LEU A 14 -13.35 -10.97 1.74
CA LEU A 14 -13.68 -10.51 3.07
C LEU A 14 -14.20 -9.07 2.97
N THR A 15 -15.46 -8.85 3.31
CA THR A 15 -16.08 -7.52 3.30
C THR A 15 -16.30 -7.01 4.72
N VAL A 16 -15.91 -5.75 4.97
CA VAL A 16 -16.24 -5.03 6.20
C VAL A 16 -16.99 -3.75 5.84
N ASP A 17 -18.18 -3.61 6.40
CA ASP A 17 -19.03 -2.43 6.30
C ASP A 17 -19.23 -1.85 7.69
N THR A 18 -18.67 -0.67 7.95
CA THR A 18 -18.74 -0.04 9.27
C THR A 18 -18.59 1.48 9.19
N THR A 19 -18.85 2.18 10.28
CA THR A 19 -18.56 3.60 10.40
C THR A 19 -17.09 3.85 10.71
N ASN A 20 -16.54 3.09 11.66
CA ASN A 20 -15.14 3.19 12.08
C ASN A 20 -14.53 1.79 12.22
N LEU A 21 -13.24 1.68 11.93
CA LEU A 21 -12.49 0.44 12.08
C LEU A 21 -11.16 0.70 12.81
N LEU A 22 -10.92 -0.06 13.86
CA LEU A 22 -9.66 -0.06 14.60
C LEU A 22 -9.06 -1.47 14.56
N VAL A 23 -7.85 -1.58 14.02
CA VAL A 23 -7.06 -2.81 14.01
C VAL A 23 -5.76 -2.51 14.73
N ARG A 24 -5.54 -3.15 15.89
CA ARG A 24 -4.38 -2.84 16.73
C ARG A 24 -3.84 -4.02 17.49
N GLU A 25 -2.65 -3.84 18.07
CA GLU A 25 -2.06 -4.77 19.05
C GLU A 25 -1.87 -6.16 18.42
N GLY A 26 -1.31 -6.18 17.20
CA GLY A 26 -1.09 -7.39 16.40
C GLY A 26 -2.35 -8.00 15.77
N ALA A 27 -3.52 -7.38 15.93
CA ALA A 27 -4.74 -7.87 15.30
C ALA A 27 -4.66 -7.80 13.77
N THR A 28 -5.26 -8.75 13.07
CA THR A 28 -5.21 -8.81 11.61
C THR A 28 -6.58 -9.08 10.95
N ILE A 29 -6.72 -8.54 9.74
CA ILE A 29 -7.72 -8.94 8.74
C ILE A 29 -6.95 -9.59 7.59
N SER A 30 -7.15 -10.89 7.35
CA SER A 30 -6.34 -11.62 6.37
C SER A 30 -7.16 -12.45 5.38
N ALA A 31 -6.65 -12.59 4.17
CA ALA A 31 -7.17 -13.44 3.11
C ALA A 31 -6.01 -14.11 2.34
N LEU A 32 -5.19 -14.88 3.06
CA LEU A 32 -3.91 -15.40 2.55
C LEU A 32 -4.09 -16.63 1.65
N THR A 33 -3.10 -16.93 0.81
CA THR A 33 -2.96 -18.26 0.18
C THR A 33 -1.58 -18.87 0.43
N ALA A 34 -1.56 -20.20 0.60
CA ALA A 34 -0.32 -20.99 0.62
C ALA A 34 -0.22 -21.99 -0.55
N GLY A 35 -1.23 -22.01 -1.42
CA GLY A 35 -1.38 -23.03 -2.47
C GLY A 35 -1.21 -22.48 -3.89
N GLU A 36 -1.72 -23.23 -4.85
CA GLU A 36 -1.73 -22.82 -6.27
C GLU A 36 -2.88 -21.85 -6.58
N GLY A 37 -3.91 -21.80 -5.72
CA GLY A 37 -4.99 -20.83 -5.82
C GLY A 37 -4.55 -19.43 -5.35
N ASN A 38 -5.13 -18.39 -5.95
CA ASN A 38 -4.85 -17.00 -5.55
C ASN A 38 -5.33 -16.73 -4.12
N ALA A 39 -4.67 -15.77 -3.46
CA ALA A 39 -5.13 -15.20 -2.20
C ALA A 39 -6.54 -14.59 -2.38
N GLY A 40 -7.26 -14.46 -1.26
CA GLY A 40 -8.56 -13.83 -1.25
C GLY A 40 -8.44 -12.31 -1.22
N ASN A 41 -9.55 -11.63 -1.47
CA ASN A 41 -9.58 -10.17 -1.52
C ASN A 41 -10.13 -9.59 -0.20
N ILE A 42 -9.75 -8.36 0.14
CA ILE A 42 -10.30 -7.61 1.26
C ILE A 42 -10.97 -6.35 0.71
N LEU A 43 -12.23 -6.13 1.10
CA LEU A 43 -13.00 -4.94 0.77
C LEU A 43 -13.42 -4.23 2.06
N LEU A 44 -12.86 -3.06 2.33
CA LEU A 44 -13.20 -2.22 3.47
C LEU A 44 -14.00 -1.00 3.00
N ARG A 45 -15.29 -0.99 3.30
CA ARG A 45 -16.17 0.17 3.13
C ARG A 45 -16.41 0.78 4.50
N VAL A 46 -15.62 1.79 4.83
CA VAL A 46 -15.62 2.40 6.17
C VAL A 46 -16.02 3.85 6.04
N LYS A 47 -17.08 4.28 6.72
CA LYS A 47 -17.64 5.61 6.47
C LYS A 47 -16.69 6.74 6.87
N ASP A 48 -16.06 6.64 8.04
CA ASP A 48 -15.34 7.75 8.66
C ASP A 48 -13.84 7.43 8.73
N SER A 49 -13.41 6.57 9.65
CA SER A 49 -11.97 6.35 9.91
C SER A 49 -11.55 4.89 10.01
N ILE A 50 -10.36 4.62 9.46
CA ILE A 50 -9.60 3.40 9.70
C ILE A 50 -8.31 3.77 10.43
N ILE A 51 -8.07 3.08 11.54
CA ILE A 51 -6.81 3.18 12.30
C ILE A 51 -6.18 1.79 12.37
N LEU A 52 -5.00 1.66 11.77
CA LEU A 52 -4.12 0.51 11.95
C LEU A 52 -2.93 0.98 12.80
N THR A 53 -2.70 0.36 13.97
CA THR A 53 -1.64 0.79 14.90
C THR A 53 -1.08 -0.39 15.70
N LYS A 54 0.11 -0.26 16.28
CA LYS A 54 0.74 -1.27 17.15
C LYS A 54 0.74 -2.66 16.50
N ASP A 55 1.40 -2.75 15.35
CA ASP A 55 1.52 -3.99 14.55
C ASP A 55 0.18 -4.56 14.02
N GLY A 56 -0.91 -3.79 14.04
CA GLY A 56 -2.16 -4.16 13.39
C GLY A 56 -2.04 -4.17 11.87
N GLY A 57 -2.83 -4.99 11.16
CA GLY A 57 -2.71 -4.99 9.69
C GLY A 57 -3.77 -5.69 8.86
N LEU A 58 -3.66 -5.45 7.54
CA LEU A 58 -4.47 -6.03 6.48
C LEU A 58 -3.56 -6.85 5.55
N PHE A 59 -3.93 -8.10 5.28
CA PHE A 59 -3.03 -9.01 4.55
C PHE A 59 -3.77 -9.88 3.53
N ALA A 60 -3.49 -9.69 2.25
CA ALA A 60 -3.91 -10.59 1.17
C ALA A 60 -2.69 -11.23 0.49
N ASN A 61 -1.72 -11.66 1.32
CA ASN A 61 -0.42 -12.15 0.86
C ASN A 61 -0.46 -13.59 0.38
N THR A 62 0.56 -13.97 -0.39
CA THR A 62 0.93 -15.36 -0.59
C THR A 62 2.10 -15.75 0.32
N THR A 63 2.13 -17.01 0.75
CA THR A 63 3.27 -17.53 1.54
C THR A 63 4.40 -18.03 0.65
N GLU A 64 5.56 -18.28 1.27
CA GLU A 64 6.66 -18.99 0.61
C GLU A 64 6.17 -20.32 0.01
N GLY A 65 6.64 -20.62 -1.20
CA GLY A 65 6.25 -21.84 -1.94
C GLY A 65 4.92 -21.75 -2.69
N SER A 66 4.10 -20.72 -2.46
CA SER A 66 2.88 -20.47 -3.23
C SER A 66 3.18 -20.23 -4.71
N THR A 67 2.30 -20.70 -5.60
CA THR A 67 2.32 -20.34 -7.02
C THR A 67 1.11 -19.49 -7.42
N GLY A 68 0.14 -19.32 -6.51
CA GLY A 68 -0.97 -18.39 -6.67
C GLY A 68 -0.51 -16.94 -6.59
N LYS A 69 -1.34 -16.03 -7.10
CA LYS A 69 -1.11 -14.58 -7.01
C LYS A 69 -1.53 -14.02 -5.65
N GLY A 70 -0.92 -12.90 -5.26
CA GLY A 70 -1.44 -12.05 -4.18
C GLY A 70 -2.88 -11.66 -4.44
N GLY A 71 -3.66 -11.48 -3.38
CA GLY A 71 -5.03 -10.98 -3.47
C GLY A 71 -5.06 -9.46 -3.46
N ASP A 72 -6.25 -8.90 -3.65
CA ASP A 72 -6.43 -7.45 -3.76
C ASP A 72 -7.04 -6.87 -2.47
N ILE A 73 -6.61 -5.66 -2.10
CA ILE A 73 -7.16 -4.89 -0.98
C ILE A 73 -7.74 -3.57 -1.49
N PHE A 74 -9.03 -3.39 -1.29
CA PHE A 74 -9.78 -2.19 -1.63
C PHE A 74 -10.26 -1.48 -0.37
N ILE A 75 -9.93 -0.19 -0.24
CA ILE A 75 -10.15 0.57 1.00
C ILE A 75 -10.77 1.93 0.68
N TYR A 76 -11.93 2.20 1.29
CA TYR A 76 -12.70 3.44 1.04
C TYR A 76 -13.10 4.15 2.34
N PRO A 77 -12.17 4.75 3.11
CA PRO A 77 -12.45 5.59 4.28
C PRO A 77 -12.41 7.09 3.96
N GLN A 78 -12.92 7.97 4.83
CA GLN A 78 -12.53 9.38 4.77
C GLN A 78 -11.08 9.55 5.23
N THR A 79 -10.69 8.88 6.32
CA THR A 79 -9.33 8.96 6.86
C THR A 79 -8.74 7.59 7.11
N LEU A 80 -7.49 7.41 6.70
CA LEU A 80 -6.69 6.22 7.02
C LEU A 80 -5.41 6.64 7.75
N THR A 81 -5.20 6.06 8.93
CA THR A 81 -3.94 6.16 9.68
C THR A 81 -3.31 4.78 9.80
N ILE A 82 -2.03 4.68 9.44
CA ILE A 82 -1.19 3.49 9.59
C ILE A 82 0.01 3.90 10.44
N SER A 83 0.09 3.42 11.68
CA SER A 83 1.14 3.82 12.61
C SER A 83 1.77 2.68 13.40
N ASP A 84 2.90 2.97 14.04
CA ASP A 84 3.51 2.10 15.05
C ASP A 84 3.71 0.64 14.57
N GLY A 85 4.32 0.46 13.39
CA GLY A 85 4.60 -0.85 12.79
C GLY A 85 3.42 -1.47 12.03
N ALA A 86 2.26 -0.81 11.98
CA ALA A 86 1.10 -1.32 11.27
C ALA A 86 1.35 -1.44 9.75
N THR A 87 0.69 -2.44 9.14
CA THR A 87 0.98 -2.83 7.75
C THR A 87 -0.29 -3.14 6.94
N ILE A 88 -0.31 -2.71 5.69
CA ILE A 88 -1.22 -3.19 4.63
C ILE A 88 -0.38 -3.88 3.57
N SER A 89 -0.67 -5.13 3.25
CA SER A 89 0.17 -5.91 2.35
C SER A 89 -0.62 -6.84 1.43
N VAL A 90 -0.16 -6.91 0.18
CA VAL A 90 -0.58 -7.87 -0.86
C VAL A 90 0.64 -8.59 -1.45
N ASN A 91 1.67 -8.78 -0.63
CA ASN A 91 2.95 -9.32 -1.04
C ASN A 91 2.82 -10.75 -1.58
N SER A 92 3.63 -11.08 -2.58
CA SER A 92 3.81 -12.47 -3.02
C SER A 92 5.17 -13.01 -2.58
N GLN A 93 5.17 -13.91 -1.59
CA GLN A 93 6.40 -14.54 -1.11
C GLN A 93 6.77 -15.82 -1.87
N GLY A 94 5.90 -16.25 -2.77
CA GLY A 94 6.10 -17.40 -3.64
C GLY A 94 6.59 -17.03 -5.04
N ARG A 95 6.10 -17.79 -6.02
CA ARG A 95 6.38 -17.62 -7.46
C ARG A 95 5.24 -16.97 -8.25
N GLY A 96 4.17 -16.57 -7.57
CA GLY A 96 3.12 -15.77 -8.18
C GLY A 96 3.45 -14.28 -8.17
N THR A 97 2.70 -13.49 -8.93
CA THR A 97 2.81 -12.02 -8.94
C THR A 97 2.21 -11.40 -7.68
N GLY A 98 2.58 -10.16 -7.38
CA GLY A 98 1.96 -9.37 -6.33
C GLY A 98 0.48 -9.09 -6.61
N GLY A 99 -0.27 -8.76 -5.57
CA GLY A 99 -1.66 -8.29 -5.69
C GLY A 99 -1.76 -6.79 -5.90
N GLN A 100 -2.99 -6.26 -5.82
CA GLN A 100 -3.26 -4.83 -5.91
C GLN A 100 -3.70 -4.22 -4.57
N ILE A 101 -3.21 -3.02 -4.26
CA ILE A 101 -3.81 -2.16 -3.23
C ILE A 101 -4.43 -0.95 -3.90
N GLN A 102 -5.72 -0.74 -3.68
CA GLN A 102 -6.42 0.48 -4.08
C GLN A 102 -7.00 1.18 -2.84
N LEU A 103 -6.57 2.42 -2.62
CA LEU A 103 -7.06 3.29 -1.56
C LEU A 103 -7.70 4.53 -2.19
N GLN A 104 -8.92 4.84 -1.77
CA GLN A 104 -9.54 6.13 -2.00
C GLN A 104 -9.94 6.75 -0.66
N ALA A 105 -9.32 7.87 -0.30
CA ALA A 105 -9.55 8.55 0.98
C ALA A 105 -9.43 10.07 0.86
N ASP A 106 -9.92 10.80 1.86
CA ASP A 106 -9.67 12.25 1.96
C ASP A 106 -8.24 12.49 2.46
N SER A 107 -7.78 11.71 3.44
CA SER A 107 -6.43 11.82 4.00
C SER A 107 -5.82 10.46 4.34
N LEU A 108 -4.52 10.34 4.10
CA LEU A 108 -3.70 9.19 4.43
C LEU A 108 -2.48 9.64 5.25
N THR A 109 -2.31 9.06 6.45
CA THR A 109 -1.12 9.25 7.28
C THR A 109 -0.41 7.91 7.49
N LEU A 110 0.87 7.85 7.14
CA LEU A 110 1.78 6.81 7.58
C LEU A 110 2.74 7.43 8.60
N ASP A 111 2.83 6.82 9.78
CA ASP A 111 3.73 7.23 10.86
C ASP A 111 4.40 5.98 11.45
N ASN A 112 5.59 5.63 10.93
CA ASN A 112 6.17 4.28 11.08
C ASN A 112 5.19 3.19 10.59
N GLY A 113 4.53 3.43 9.45
CA GLY A 113 3.57 2.52 8.82
C GLY A 113 4.04 2.03 7.46
N THR A 114 3.51 0.89 7.00
CA THR A 114 3.89 0.26 5.73
C THR A 114 2.68 -0.06 4.85
N ILE A 115 2.79 0.25 3.55
CA ILE A 115 1.91 -0.25 2.48
C ILE A 115 2.78 -0.99 1.46
N SER A 116 2.53 -2.26 1.21
CA SER A 116 3.40 -3.09 0.36
C SER A 116 2.67 -4.00 -0.62
N ALA A 117 3.20 -4.07 -1.83
CA ALA A 117 2.83 -5.02 -2.88
C ALA A 117 4.11 -5.66 -3.47
N GLU A 118 5.00 -6.10 -2.59
CA GLU A 118 6.32 -6.62 -2.95
C GLU A 118 6.25 -8.08 -3.38
N THR A 119 7.25 -8.52 -4.16
CA THR A 119 7.37 -9.92 -4.57
C THR A 119 8.74 -10.50 -4.30
N ALA A 120 8.78 -11.76 -3.85
CA ALA A 120 10.02 -12.51 -3.70
C ALA A 120 10.62 -12.97 -5.04
N SER A 121 9.76 -13.12 -6.04
CA SER A 121 10.12 -13.43 -7.42
C SER A 121 9.03 -12.94 -8.38
N THR A 122 9.35 -12.81 -9.67
CA THR A 122 8.42 -12.36 -10.73
C THR A 122 8.04 -10.87 -10.64
N ASP A 123 6.96 -10.46 -11.28
CA ASP A 123 6.54 -9.06 -11.39
C ASP A 123 5.94 -8.56 -10.06
N GLY A 124 6.31 -7.34 -9.67
CA GLY A 124 5.78 -6.62 -8.50
C GLY A 124 4.26 -6.41 -8.59
N GLY A 125 3.63 -6.19 -7.44
CA GLY A 125 2.22 -5.78 -7.38
C GLY A 125 2.05 -4.29 -7.60
N ASP A 126 0.80 -3.85 -7.72
CA ASP A 126 0.47 -2.45 -8.00
C ASP A 126 -0.18 -1.77 -6.78
N ILE A 127 0.18 -0.51 -6.55
CA ILE A 127 -0.43 0.34 -5.51
C ILE A 127 -1.01 1.59 -6.18
N THR A 128 -2.30 1.85 -5.98
CA THR A 128 -2.96 3.10 -6.38
C THR A 128 -3.52 3.80 -5.14
N LEU A 129 -3.06 5.02 -4.88
CA LEU A 129 -3.51 5.86 -3.79
C LEU A 129 -4.17 7.12 -4.34
N ASP A 130 -5.50 7.20 -4.24
CA ASP A 130 -6.30 8.37 -4.55
C ASP A 130 -6.64 9.10 -3.24
N VAL A 131 -5.86 10.11 -2.88
CA VAL A 131 -5.96 10.82 -1.61
C VAL A 131 -6.37 12.27 -1.85
N GLN A 132 -7.58 12.68 -1.47
CA GLN A 132 -8.10 13.98 -1.88
C GLN A 132 -7.23 15.16 -1.39
N ASP A 133 -6.86 15.17 -0.12
CA ASP A 133 -6.29 16.33 0.54
C ASP A 133 -4.81 16.16 0.87
N LEU A 134 -4.44 15.15 1.66
CA LEU A 134 -3.08 15.01 2.19
C LEU A 134 -2.63 13.55 2.32
N LEU A 135 -1.47 13.26 1.73
CA LEU A 135 -0.62 12.12 2.06
C LEU A 135 0.53 12.60 2.95
N LEU A 136 0.54 12.16 4.21
CA LEU A 136 1.59 12.46 5.19
C LEU A 136 2.44 11.22 5.47
N LEU A 137 3.76 11.35 5.30
CA LEU A 137 4.76 10.31 5.55
C LEU A 137 5.70 10.72 6.67
N ARG A 138 5.76 9.91 7.73
CA ARG A 138 6.54 10.17 8.95
C ARG A 138 7.26 8.95 9.48
N ASN A 139 8.31 9.20 10.27
CA ASN A 139 9.00 8.22 11.11
C ASN A 139 9.32 6.86 10.45
N GLY A 140 9.96 6.87 9.28
CA GLY A 140 10.39 5.65 8.60
C GLY A 140 9.29 4.95 7.82
N SER A 141 8.25 5.68 7.41
CA SER A 141 7.12 5.10 6.67
C SER A 141 7.52 4.62 5.28
N GLN A 142 6.89 3.54 4.82
CA GLN A 142 7.24 2.90 3.55
C GLN A 142 6.02 2.64 2.68
N ILE A 143 6.15 2.94 1.39
CA ILE A 143 5.24 2.47 0.34
C ILE A 143 6.10 1.78 -0.72
N SER A 144 5.87 0.48 -0.96
CA SER A 144 6.80 -0.33 -1.76
C SER A 144 6.07 -1.28 -2.71
N THR A 145 6.48 -1.26 -3.98
CA THR A 145 6.15 -2.26 -5.01
C THR A 145 7.41 -2.98 -5.51
N THR A 146 8.44 -3.06 -4.66
CA THR A 146 9.73 -3.64 -5.02
C THR A 146 9.60 -5.14 -5.32
N ALA A 147 10.25 -5.58 -6.40
CA ALA A 147 10.17 -6.94 -6.88
C ALA A 147 11.51 -7.68 -6.86
N GLY A 148 11.41 -8.98 -6.61
CA GLY A 148 12.49 -9.93 -6.72
C GLY A 148 13.47 -9.94 -5.55
N THR A 149 14.36 -10.92 -5.62
CA THR A 149 15.50 -11.10 -4.69
C THR A 149 16.76 -11.33 -5.50
N GLU A 150 17.93 -11.30 -4.84
CA GLU A 150 19.22 -11.60 -5.47
C GLU A 150 19.24 -12.92 -6.23
N ARG A 151 18.49 -13.91 -5.77
CA ARG A 151 18.51 -15.26 -6.34
C ARG A 151 17.43 -15.50 -7.39
N ALA A 152 16.31 -14.78 -7.32
CA ALA A 152 15.14 -15.06 -8.15
C ALA A 152 14.84 -13.98 -9.20
N GLY A 153 15.22 -12.72 -8.95
CA GLY A 153 14.87 -11.60 -9.81
C GLY A 153 13.37 -11.28 -9.87
N GLY A 154 13.02 -10.25 -10.64
CA GLY A 154 11.64 -9.76 -10.81
C GLY A 154 11.60 -8.36 -11.39
N ASN A 155 10.53 -8.00 -12.09
CA ASN A 155 10.33 -6.62 -12.56
C ASN A 155 9.52 -5.85 -11.53
N GLY A 156 9.93 -4.61 -11.21
CA GLY A 156 9.25 -3.78 -10.21
C GLY A 156 7.79 -3.51 -10.59
N GLY A 157 6.93 -3.43 -9.57
CA GLY A 157 5.50 -3.12 -9.76
C GLY A 157 5.24 -1.62 -9.85
N ASN A 158 4.03 -1.21 -10.21
CA ASN A 158 3.72 0.21 -10.41
C ASN A 158 3.09 0.85 -9.19
N LEU A 159 3.40 2.11 -8.98
CA LEU A 159 2.88 2.92 -7.89
C LEU A 159 2.33 4.23 -8.46
N GLU A 160 1.03 4.43 -8.29
CA GLU A 160 0.33 5.66 -8.66
C GLU A 160 -0.20 6.35 -7.42
N ILE A 161 0.17 7.62 -7.23
CA ILE A 161 -0.34 8.47 -6.16
C ILE A 161 -0.97 9.71 -6.79
N ASN A 162 -2.28 9.83 -6.63
CA ASN A 162 -3.02 11.04 -6.93
C ASN A 162 -3.35 11.71 -5.61
N THR A 163 -2.76 12.88 -5.31
CA THR A 163 -3.02 13.56 -4.04
C THR A 163 -3.17 15.07 -4.13
N GLY A 164 -3.95 15.67 -3.24
CA GLY A 164 -3.96 17.13 -3.06
C GLY A 164 -2.57 17.66 -2.69
N SER A 165 -1.93 17.03 -1.72
CA SER A 165 -0.58 17.35 -1.28
C SER A 165 0.12 16.12 -0.72
N ILE A 166 1.44 16.05 -0.91
CA ILE A 166 2.31 15.05 -0.29
C ILE A 166 3.31 15.75 0.62
N VAL A 167 3.40 15.31 1.87
CA VAL A 167 4.32 15.84 2.87
C VAL A 167 5.14 14.67 3.42
N ALA A 168 6.44 14.68 3.14
CA ALA A 168 7.42 13.82 3.81
C ALA A 168 8.30 14.70 4.69
N ILE A 169 8.42 14.34 5.98
CA ILE A 169 9.17 15.16 6.94
C ILE A 169 10.68 14.92 6.77
N PRO A 170 11.50 15.97 6.61
CA PRO A 170 12.95 15.81 6.52
C PRO A 170 13.51 15.09 7.74
N GLN A 171 14.51 14.22 7.52
CA GLN A 171 15.18 13.42 8.56
C GLN A 171 14.32 12.33 9.21
N GLU A 172 13.05 12.19 8.82
CA GLU A 172 12.19 11.08 9.25
C GLU A 172 12.25 9.88 8.28
N ASN A 173 13.19 9.85 7.32
CA ASN A 173 13.54 8.70 6.45
C ASN A 173 12.35 7.89 5.91
N SER A 174 11.33 8.54 5.35
CA SER A 174 10.22 7.84 4.71
C SER A 174 10.49 7.63 3.22
N ASP A 175 10.12 6.46 2.71
CA ASP A 175 10.48 6.00 1.37
C ASP A 175 9.27 5.56 0.53
N ILE A 176 9.32 5.88 -0.77
CA ILE A 176 8.42 5.37 -1.81
C ILE A 176 9.27 4.67 -2.85
N THR A 177 9.05 3.37 -3.08
CA THR A 177 9.92 2.55 -3.93
C THR A 177 9.15 1.64 -4.87
N ALA A 178 9.71 1.42 -6.06
CA ALA A 178 9.21 0.52 -7.10
C ALA A 178 10.39 -0.19 -7.76
N ASN A 179 11.32 -0.69 -6.97
CA ASN A 179 12.58 -1.21 -7.49
C ASN A 179 12.43 -2.65 -8.02
N ALA A 180 13.47 -3.11 -8.70
CA ALA A 180 13.69 -4.52 -9.00
C ALA A 180 15.06 -4.93 -8.45
N PHE A 181 15.17 -6.09 -7.81
CA PHE A 181 16.47 -6.61 -7.43
C PHE A 181 17.30 -6.96 -8.68
N THR A 182 16.68 -7.69 -9.61
CA THR A 182 17.20 -7.88 -10.98
C THR A 182 16.03 -7.86 -11.95
N GLY A 183 16.12 -7.11 -13.04
CA GLY A 183 15.02 -6.89 -13.98
C GLY A 183 14.81 -5.41 -14.19
N ASP A 184 13.69 -5.04 -14.80
CA ASP A 184 13.34 -3.64 -14.98
C ASP A 184 12.66 -3.11 -13.71
N GLY A 185 13.05 -1.90 -13.26
CA GLY A 185 12.32 -1.21 -12.20
C GLY A 185 10.90 -0.84 -12.64
N GLY A 186 10.01 -0.67 -11.66
CA GLY A 186 8.63 -0.25 -11.87
C GLY A 186 8.48 1.26 -12.03
N GLN A 187 7.27 1.70 -12.38
CA GLN A 187 6.95 3.12 -12.53
C GLN A 187 6.41 3.69 -11.21
N ILE A 188 6.92 4.87 -10.82
CA ILE A 188 6.30 5.71 -9.80
C ILE A 188 5.71 6.95 -10.49
N LEU A 189 4.39 7.11 -10.42
CA LEU A 189 3.68 8.30 -10.89
C LEU A 189 3.06 9.02 -9.70
N ILE A 190 3.45 10.27 -9.47
CA ILE A 190 2.88 11.11 -8.41
C ILE A 190 2.27 12.36 -9.05
N ASN A 191 0.95 12.45 -8.99
CA ASN A 191 0.19 13.59 -9.44
C ASN A 191 -0.28 14.39 -8.23
N THR A 192 0.14 15.66 -8.16
CA THR A 192 -0.33 16.58 -7.12
C THR A 192 -1.22 17.67 -7.70
N GLN A 193 -2.34 17.94 -7.03
CA GLN A 193 -3.15 19.12 -7.34
C GLN A 193 -2.46 20.34 -6.73
N SER A 194 -1.47 20.90 -7.43
CA SER A 194 -0.88 22.18 -7.00
C SER A 194 -1.98 23.26 -6.95
N SER A 195 -2.34 23.72 -5.76
CA SER A 195 -3.03 25.00 -5.64
C SER A 195 -2.02 26.08 -6.08
N PRO A 196 -2.31 26.92 -7.09
CA PRO A 196 -1.33 27.88 -7.58
C PRO A 196 -1.06 28.93 -6.50
N THR A 197 0.09 28.84 -5.84
CA THR A 197 0.58 29.91 -4.98
C THR A 197 0.92 31.11 -5.88
N ILE A 198 0.09 32.15 -5.85
CA ILE A 198 0.33 33.40 -6.56
C ILE A 198 1.61 34.05 -6.00
N GLY A 199 2.74 33.83 -6.66
CA GLY A 199 3.95 34.61 -6.48
C GLY A 199 3.71 36.03 -7.00
N ARG A 200 3.30 36.94 -6.12
CA ARG A 200 3.23 38.37 -6.43
C ARG A 200 4.66 38.90 -6.56
N LYS A 201 5.07 39.21 -7.80
CA LYS A 201 6.30 39.95 -8.10
C LYS A 201 6.14 41.37 -7.57
N ASP A 202 6.90 41.76 -6.57
CA ASP A 202 7.02 43.18 -6.22
C ASP A 202 7.85 43.90 -7.30
N PRO A 203 7.37 45.05 -7.82
CA PRO A 203 8.07 45.78 -8.86
C PRO A 203 9.36 46.42 -8.32
N LYS A 204 10.40 46.36 -9.15
CA LYS A 204 11.73 46.96 -8.94
C LYS A 204 11.62 48.43 -8.51
N GLN A 205 12.44 48.83 -7.54
CA GLN A 205 12.84 50.23 -7.34
C GLN A 205 14.28 50.37 -7.83
N HIS A 206 14.47 51.17 -8.87
CA HIS A 206 15.76 51.71 -9.30
C HIS A 206 16.08 52.91 -8.41
N HIS A 207 17.30 53.00 -7.89
CA HIS A 207 18.06 54.24 -7.75
C HIS A 207 19.56 53.93 -7.86
#